data_AF-A0AAD4CY09-F1
#
_entry.id   AF-A0AAD4CY09-F1
#
_cell.length_a   1.000
_cell.length_b   1.000
_cell.length_c   1.000
_cell.angle_alpha   90.00
_cell.angle_beta   90.00
_cell.angle_gamma   90.00
#
_symmetry.space_group_name_H-M   'P 1'
#
loop_
_entity.id
_entity.type
_entity.pdbx_description
1 polymer ?
#
loop_
_entity_poly.entity_id
_entity_poly.type
_entity_poly.pdbx_seq_one_letter_code
_entity_poly.pdbx_strand_id
1 'polypeptide(L)'
;MKADLFRVLDRKKDISTPSTPSLCRDEIRTKSLSEPPPTTTAHLSGTEKAPSKWTRRKFTWISTIAFISIAIIVIVITVPVMLLRNRHSPDDPSYSQQTNRPRRAMDNFPDPGLIQFNGTWIAYGTNAAINNTEVPHVPVATSEDFANWTRIRDYDAMPTIATWETSANHWAPDVIQRNDGKFLLYYSGELKDWTRHHCVGVAISTTNDPLGPFTPHDKPVACPRQHGGAIDPSAFRDIDGKLYIVYKADANSIGNGGTCNNSKKPILTVPILLQELEEDGVTPVGDPVEILYNEDIDGPLVEAPNLIRTQGLYYLFFSSHCYRSPGYDIKYAYSTELQGPYVRAARPLLKTGDFGLRSPGGATVSQDGTKMVFHADCDSSWRCMYAAAIDISVNSTVTLASL
;
A
#
# COMPACT_ATOMS: atom_id res chain seq x y z
N MET A 1 22.80 -55.96 -16.16
CA MET A 1 23.92 -55.74 -17.10
C MET A 1 24.22 -54.25 -17.09
N LYS A 2 25.24 -53.82 -16.32
CA LYS A 2 26.58 -53.38 -16.80
C LYS A 2 26.46 -52.26 -17.85
N ALA A 3 26.58 -50.99 -17.48
CA ALA A 3 27.80 -50.23 -17.14
C ALA A 3 28.70 -49.97 -18.36
N ASP A 4 28.89 -48.69 -18.72
CA ASP A 4 30.19 -47.97 -18.81
C ASP A 4 29.94 -46.56 -19.40
N LEU A 5 30.26 -45.43 -18.76
CA LEU A 5 31.50 -44.81 -18.22
C LEU A 5 32.24 -43.91 -19.22
N PHE A 6 32.61 -42.70 -18.71
CA PHE A 6 33.70 -41.75 -19.03
C PHE A 6 33.20 -40.30 -19.31
N ARG A 7 33.30 -39.31 -18.38
CA ARG A 7 34.49 -38.56 -17.85
C ARG A 7 35.28 -37.93 -19.01
N VAL A 8 35.58 -36.62 -19.12
CA VAL A 8 36.37 -35.69 -18.28
C VAL A 8 36.15 -34.27 -18.91
N LEU A 9 35.99 -33.14 -18.21
CA LEU A 9 37.08 -32.19 -17.91
C LEU A 9 36.59 -31.04 -17.01
N ASP A 10 37.16 -31.06 -15.81
CA ASP A 10 37.35 -29.99 -14.84
C ASP A 10 38.01 -28.76 -15.48
N ARG A 11 37.43 -27.57 -15.30
CA ARG A 11 38.13 -26.30 -15.57
C ARG A 11 38.08 -25.42 -14.32
N LYS A 12 39.20 -25.45 -13.61
CA LYS A 12 39.63 -24.50 -12.58
C LYS A 12 39.33 -23.06 -13.02
N LYS A 13 38.69 -22.30 -12.12
CA LYS A 13 38.68 -20.84 -12.18
C LYS A 13 39.32 -20.34 -10.90
N ASP A 14 40.55 -19.86 -11.04
CA ASP A 14 41.34 -19.25 -9.98
C ASP A 14 40.62 -18.00 -9.46
N ILE A 15 40.31 -17.98 -8.17
CA ILE A 15 39.86 -16.80 -7.44
C ILE A 15 41.08 -16.24 -6.72
N SER A 16 41.68 -15.22 -7.32
CA SER A 16 42.70 -14.37 -6.70
C SER A 16 42.03 -13.41 -5.72
N THR A 17 42.47 -13.48 -4.46
CA THR A 17 42.20 -12.54 -3.37
C THR A 17 42.80 -11.16 -3.66
N PRO A 18 42.13 -10.05 -3.29
CA PRO A 18 42.79 -8.77 -3.12
C PRO A 18 43.33 -8.63 -1.69
N SER A 19 44.62 -8.36 -1.62
CA SER A 19 45.44 -7.99 -0.48
C SER A 19 44.96 -6.72 0.24
N THR A 20 44.95 -6.79 1.57
CA THR A 20 45.06 -5.66 2.50
C THR A 20 46.33 -4.84 2.26
N PRO A 21 46.28 -3.50 2.36
CA PRO A 21 47.45 -2.70 2.69
C PRO A 21 47.45 -2.33 4.18
N SER A 22 48.64 -2.48 4.75
CA SER A 22 49.06 -2.20 6.11
C SER A 22 49.04 -0.72 6.49
N LEU A 23 48.65 -0.48 7.75
CA LEU A 23 49.32 0.40 8.73
C LEU A 23 50.38 1.38 8.19
N CYS A 24 50.07 2.68 8.29
CA CYS A 24 51.05 3.70 8.63
C CYS A 24 50.67 4.30 9.99
N ARG A 25 51.65 4.26 10.88
CA ARG A 25 51.68 4.67 12.28
C ARG A 25 52.61 5.88 12.31
N ASP A 26 52.16 7.01 12.84
CA ASP A 26 52.95 8.17 13.28
C ASP A 26 51.94 9.10 13.98
N GLU A 27 52.15 9.79 15.09
CA GLU A 27 53.25 9.87 16.05
C GLU A 27 52.58 10.58 17.25
N ILE A 28 52.57 9.96 18.44
CA ILE A 28 52.18 10.65 19.67
C ILE A 28 53.39 11.49 20.08
N ARG A 29 53.36 12.79 19.77
CA ARG A 29 54.38 13.73 20.23
C ARG A 29 53.93 14.42 21.51
N THR A 30 54.43 13.91 22.63
CA THR A 30 54.54 14.63 23.89
C THR A 30 55.38 15.89 23.68
N LYS A 31 54.86 17.06 24.06
CA LYS A 31 55.67 18.28 24.20
C LYS A 31 55.63 18.77 25.65
N SER A 32 56.83 18.68 26.22
CA SER A 32 57.33 19.22 27.47
C SER A 32 57.01 20.70 27.70
N LEU A 33 56.82 21.01 28.98
CA LEU A 33 56.86 22.33 29.60
C LEU A 33 58.06 23.17 29.13
N SER A 34 57.83 24.47 28.94
CA SER A 34 58.87 25.52 29.01
C SER A 34 58.23 26.82 29.50
N GLU A 35 58.97 27.49 30.38
CA GLU A 35 58.60 28.61 31.27
C GLU A 35 58.27 29.92 30.52
N PRO A 36 57.52 30.84 31.14
CA PRO A 36 57.37 32.21 30.64
C PRO A 36 58.58 33.11 31.04
N PRO A 37 58.92 34.13 30.22
CA PRO A 37 60.04 35.04 30.46
C PRO A 37 59.72 36.14 31.49
N PRO A 38 60.73 36.91 31.96
CA PRO A 38 60.74 37.47 33.30
C PRO A 38 60.03 38.81 33.44
N THR A 39 59.67 39.04 34.70
CA THR A 39 59.10 40.23 35.32
C THR A 39 59.95 41.48 35.13
N THR A 40 59.37 42.54 34.57
CA THR A 40 59.88 43.91 34.69
C THR A 40 59.00 44.67 35.66
N THR A 41 59.55 44.94 36.85
CA THR A 41 58.97 45.80 37.88
C THR A 41 59.15 47.27 37.50
N ALA A 42 58.05 47.98 37.26
CA ALA A 42 58.00 49.44 37.30
C ALA A 42 57.26 49.87 38.57
N HIS A 43 57.96 50.60 39.42
CA HIS A 43 57.49 51.14 40.70
C HIS A 43 56.70 52.45 40.50
N LEU A 44 55.59 52.57 41.25
CA LEU A 44 54.93 53.79 41.77
C LEU A 44 54.28 54.72 40.71
N SER A 45 53.10 55.30 40.87
CA SER A 45 52.30 55.71 42.03
C SER A 45 50.87 56.01 41.57
N GLY A 46 49.89 56.02 42.48
CA GLY A 46 48.68 56.82 42.26
C GLY A 46 47.34 56.15 42.56
N THR A 47 46.84 56.41 43.77
CA THR A 47 45.42 56.46 44.19
C THR A 47 44.62 55.15 44.29
N GLU A 48 44.44 54.69 45.53
CA GLU A 48 43.38 53.75 45.93
C GLU A 48 41.98 54.30 45.55
N LYS A 49 41.19 53.50 44.83
CA LYS A 49 39.72 53.54 44.89
C LYS A 49 39.23 52.20 45.42
N ALA A 50 38.56 52.25 46.58
CA ALA A 50 38.02 51.08 47.26
C ALA A 50 37.09 50.25 46.35
N PRO A 51 37.09 48.90 46.43
CA PRO A 51 36.18 48.07 45.66
C PRO A 51 34.75 48.24 46.18
N SER A 52 33.83 48.57 45.26
CA SER A 52 32.39 48.63 45.51
C SER A 52 31.89 47.31 46.09
N LYS A 53 31.46 47.33 47.36
CA LYS A 53 30.83 46.17 48.01
C LYS A 53 29.47 45.93 47.35
N TRP A 54 29.43 44.97 46.44
CA TRP A 54 28.18 44.48 45.86
C TRP A 54 27.29 43.92 46.97
N THR A 55 26.21 44.64 47.27
CA THR A 55 25.26 44.21 48.29
C THR A 55 24.48 42.99 47.81
N ARG A 56 24.16 42.07 48.74
CA ARG A 56 23.39 40.83 48.48
C ARG A 56 22.12 41.08 47.65
N ARG A 57 21.51 42.27 47.80
CA ARG A 57 20.38 42.77 46.99
C ARG A 57 20.65 42.92 45.50
N LYS A 58 21.87 43.32 45.09
CA LYS A 58 22.25 43.43 43.67
C LYS A 58 22.42 42.04 43.04
N PHE A 59 22.96 41.08 43.78
CA PHE A 59 23.11 39.69 43.32
C PHE A 59 21.74 39.02 43.13
N THR A 60 20.82 39.19 44.08
CA THR A 60 19.45 38.70 43.93
C THR A 60 18.76 39.36 42.74
N TRP A 61 18.91 40.69 42.56
CA TRP A 61 18.30 41.39 41.43
C TRP A 61 18.79 40.89 40.07
N ILE A 62 20.09 40.71 39.89
CA ILE A 62 20.66 40.23 38.63
C ILE A 62 20.28 38.77 38.36
N SER A 63 20.27 37.93 39.40
CA SER A 63 19.79 36.55 39.27
C SER A 63 18.31 36.48 38.89
N THR A 64 17.48 37.39 39.42
CA THR A 64 16.05 37.43 39.11
C THR A 64 15.83 37.87 37.66
N ILE A 65 16.55 38.91 37.20
CA ILE A 65 16.51 39.36 35.81
C ILE A 65 16.96 38.25 34.86
N ALA A 66 18.07 37.57 35.16
CA ALA A 66 18.57 36.46 34.34
C ALA A 66 17.54 35.31 34.24
N PHE A 67 16.88 34.97 35.34
CA PHE A 67 15.85 33.93 35.36
C PHE A 67 14.61 34.32 34.54
N ILE A 68 14.18 35.58 34.65
CA ILE A 68 13.07 36.12 33.85
C ILE A 68 13.44 36.13 32.36
N SER A 69 14.66 36.55 32.00
CA SER A 69 15.13 36.54 30.61
C SER A 69 15.17 35.13 30.02
N ILE A 70 15.63 34.14 30.78
CA ILE A 70 15.63 32.73 30.33
C ILE A 70 14.18 32.23 30.18
N ALA A 71 13.30 32.52 31.14
CA ALA A 71 11.89 32.13 31.05
C ALA A 71 11.20 32.75 29.83
N ILE A 72 11.47 34.02 29.52
CA ILE A 72 10.95 34.68 28.31
C ILE A 72 11.50 34.02 27.06
N ILE A 73 12.80 33.73 26.99
CA ILE A 73 13.40 33.03 25.83
C ILE A 73 12.77 31.65 25.64
N VAL A 74 12.58 30.90 26.72
CA VAL A 74 11.90 29.59 26.68
C VAL A 74 10.49 29.75 26.15
N ILE A 75 9.71 30.74 26.60
CA ILE A 75 8.34 30.98 26.11
C ILE A 75 8.36 31.41 24.64
N VAL A 76 9.24 32.32 24.26
CA VAL A 76 9.38 32.83 22.87
C VAL A 76 9.81 31.72 21.90
N ILE A 77 10.50 30.67 22.37
CA ILE A 77 10.86 29.52 21.52
C ILE A 77 9.78 28.44 21.57
N THR A 78 9.30 28.08 22.76
CA THR A 78 8.38 26.94 22.95
C THR A 78 6.96 27.25 22.48
N VAL A 79 6.46 28.47 22.62
CA VAL A 79 5.11 28.84 22.19
C VAL A 79 4.98 28.82 20.66
N PRO A 80 5.89 29.40 19.85
CA PRO A 80 5.83 29.25 18.40
C PRO A 80 6.03 27.80 17.95
N VAL A 81 6.91 27.04 18.59
CA VAL A 81 7.10 25.61 18.27
C VAL A 81 5.85 24.79 18.61
N MET A 82 5.17 25.08 19.72
CA MET A 82 3.89 24.46 20.06
C MET A 82 2.78 24.90 19.10
N LEU A 83 2.70 26.18 18.73
CA LEU A 83 1.72 26.69 17.78
C LEU A 83 1.95 26.18 16.35
N LEU A 84 3.20 25.92 15.96
CA LEU A 84 3.56 25.28 14.69
C LEU A 84 3.29 23.77 14.73
N ARG A 85 3.53 23.11 15.86
CA ARG A 85 3.26 21.67 16.05
C ARG A 85 1.76 21.36 16.20
N ASN A 86 0.96 22.32 16.65
CA ASN A 86 -0.47 22.15 16.87
C ASN A 86 -1.34 22.61 15.70
N ARG A 87 -0.74 22.95 14.55
CA ARG A 87 -1.46 22.96 13.28
C ARG A 87 -1.66 21.50 12.87
N HIS A 88 -2.72 20.87 13.37
CA HIS A 88 -3.41 19.88 12.54
C HIS A 88 -3.67 20.59 11.23
N SER A 89 -2.99 20.20 10.16
CA SER A 89 -3.43 20.63 8.83
C SER A 89 -4.88 20.18 8.74
N PRO A 90 -5.85 21.11 8.60
CA PRO A 90 -7.22 20.70 8.45
C PRO A 90 -7.26 19.72 7.27
N ASP A 91 -7.91 18.59 7.50
CA ASP A 91 -8.24 17.63 6.45
C ASP A 91 -8.88 18.38 5.27
N ASP A 92 -8.67 17.91 4.04
CA ASP A 92 -9.23 18.56 2.85
C ASP A 92 -10.75 18.80 3.06
N PRO A 93 -11.27 20.00 2.76
CA PRO A 93 -12.69 20.29 2.93
C PRO A 93 -13.62 19.26 2.29
N SER A 94 -13.19 18.54 1.25
CA SER A 94 -13.92 17.46 0.59
C SER A 94 -14.45 16.41 1.58
N TYR A 95 -13.73 16.13 2.67
CA TYR A 95 -14.10 15.12 3.67
C TYR A 95 -15.20 15.55 4.63
N SER A 96 -15.53 16.85 4.64
CA SER A 96 -16.60 17.41 5.46
C SER A 96 -17.87 17.71 4.66
N GLN A 97 -17.80 17.62 3.33
CA GLN A 97 -18.93 17.89 2.44
C GLN A 97 -19.87 16.69 2.37
N GLN A 98 -21.10 16.85 2.87
CA GLN A 98 -22.10 15.78 2.87
C GLN A 98 -22.46 15.27 1.47
N THR A 99 -22.35 16.12 0.43
CA THR A 99 -22.55 15.74 -0.97
C THR A 99 -21.51 14.73 -1.48
N ASN A 100 -20.32 14.73 -0.87
CA ASN A 100 -19.20 13.86 -1.28
C ASN A 100 -19.20 12.52 -0.52
N ARG A 101 -20.24 12.29 0.30
CA ARG A 101 -20.37 11.08 1.12
C ARG A 101 -20.55 9.85 0.23
N PRO A 102 -19.73 8.80 0.43
CA PRO A 102 -19.95 7.51 -0.20
C PRO A 102 -21.35 6.93 0.12
N ARG A 103 -22.02 6.38 -0.89
CA ARG A 103 -23.33 5.76 -0.77
C ARG A 103 -23.18 4.26 -0.57
N ARG A 104 -23.82 3.69 0.47
CA ARG A 104 -23.93 2.23 0.63
C ARG A 104 -24.73 1.68 -0.56
N ALA A 105 -24.10 0.83 -1.36
CA ALA A 105 -24.62 0.34 -2.63
C ALA A 105 -25.16 -1.08 -2.51
N MET A 106 -24.44 -2.00 -1.84
CA MET A 106 -24.83 -3.40 -1.72
C MET A 106 -24.44 -4.01 -0.37
N ASP A 107 -25.28 -4.91 0.13
CA ASP A 107 -25.03 -5.66 1.36
C ASP A 107 -24.27 -6.96 1.11
N ASN A 108 -23.29 -7.25 1.98
CA ASN A 108 -22.38 -8.40 1.86
C ASN A 108 -21.84 -8.52 0.43
N PHE A 109 -21.10 -7.51 0.02
CA PHE A 109 -20.45 -7.43 -1.29
C PHE A 109 -19.00 -6.95 -1.08
N PRO A 110 -18.15 -7.80 -0.49
CA PRO A 110 -16.76 -7.46 -0.25
C PRO A 110 -15.94 -7.45 -1.54
N ASP A 111 -14.84 -6.70 -1.51
CA ASP A 111 -13.80 -6.64 -2.54
C ASP A 111 -14.37 -6.41 -3.96
N PRO A 112 -15.10 -5.31 -4.19
CA PRO A 112 -15.79 -5.08 -5.46
C PRO A 112 -14.83 -4.74 -6.60
N GLY A 113 -14.68 -5.62 -7.60
CA GLY A 113 -14.13 -5.28 -8.92
C GLY A 113 -15.17 -4.53 -9.76
N LEU A 114 -14.73 -3.72 -10.73
CA LEU A 114 -15.60 -2.78 -11.45
C LEU A 114 -15.25 -2.66 -12.92
N ILE A 115 -16.27 -2.76 -13.78
CA ILE A 115 -16.18 -2.40 -15.20
C ILE A 115 -17.39 -1.59 -15.63
N GLN A 116 -17.20 -0.72 -16.63
CA GLN A 116 -18.29 -0.08 -17.36
C GLN A 116 -18.36 -0.66 -18.77
N PHE A 117 -19.55 -1.08 -19.20
CA PHE A 117 -19.77 -1.60 -20.53
C PHE A 117 -21.13 -1.15 -21.08
N ASN A 118 -21.13 -0.54 -22.27
CA ASN A 118 -22.34 -0.04 -22.95
C ASN A 118 -23.26 0.83 -22.08
N GLY A 119 -22.68 1.68 -21.23
CA GLY A 119 -23.43 2.58 -20.34
C GLY A 119 -23.85 1.95 -19.00
N THR A 120 -23.62 0.67 -18.80
CA THR A 120 -23.92 -0.04 -17.55
C THR A 120 -22.65 -0.28 -16.75
N TRP A 121 -22.70 0.01 -15.46
CA TRP A 121 -21.70 -0.36 -14.48
C TRP A 121 -21.97 -1.76 -13.95
N ILE A 122 -20.92 -2.55 -13.83
CA ILE A 122 -20.98 -3.95 -13.39
C ILE A 122 -19.91 -4.12 -12.31
N ALA A 123 -20.32 -4.62 -11.15
CA ALA A 123 -19.45 -4.94 -10.04
C ALA A 123 -19.46 -6.45 -9.75
N TYR A 124 -18.29 -6.99 -9.41
CA TYR A 124 -18.07 -8.39 -9.07
C TYR A 124 -17.56 -8.46 -7.63
N GLY A 125 -18.08 -9.37 -6.81
CA GLY A 125 -17.75 -9.41 -5.39
C GLY A 125 -17.12 -10.72 -4.95
N THR A 126 -16.42 -10.69 -3.82
CA THR A 126 -15.93 -11.88 -3.14
C THR A 126 -17.08 -12.76 -2.64
N ASN A 127 -16.93 -14.07 -2.81
CA ASN A 127 -17.67 -15.05 -2.02
C ASN A 127 -16.72 -16.03 -1.31
N ALA A 128 -16.81 -16.06 0.02
CA ALA A 128 -16.06 -16.97 0.88
C ALA A 128 -16.90 -18.16 1.39
N ALA A 129 -18.05 -18.44 0.76
CA ALA A 129 -18.88 -19.58 1.13
C ALA A 129 -18.14 -20.89 0.88
N ILE A 130 -18.17 -21.77 1.89
CA ILE A 130 -17.55 -23.09 1.84
C ILE A 130 -18.66 -24.13 1.60
N ASN A 131 -18.51 -24.95 0.56
CA ASN A 131 -19.39 -26.09 0.26
C ASN A 131 -20.89 -25.75 0.14
N ASN A 132 -21.23 -24.52 -0.29
CA ASN A 132 -22.61 -24.16 -0.56
C ASN A 132 -22.78 -23.79 -2.04
N THR A 133 -23.29 -24.75 -2.81
CA THR A 133 -23.55 -24.61 -4.26
C THR A 133 -24.72 -23.68 -4.58
N GLU A 134 -25.48 -23.24 -3.57
CA GLU A 134 -26.56 -22.25 -3.74
C GLU A 134 -26.04 -20.81 -3.73
N VAL A 135 -24.75 -20.59 -3.40
CA VAL A 135 -24.13 -19.27 -3.39
C VAL A 135 -23.18 -19.16 -4.58
N PRO A 136 -23.29 -18.12 -5.43
CA PRO A 136 -22.44 -17.97 -6.61
C PRO A 136 -20.96 -17.80 -6.21
N HIS A 137 -20.02 -18.45 -6.91
CA HIS A 137 -18.59 -18.25 -6.69
C HIS A 137 -18.22 -16.77 -6.90
N VAL A 138 -18.82 -16.13 -7.91
CA VAL A 138 -18.65 -14.69 -8.16
C VAL A 138 -20.03 -14.03 -8.29
N PRO A 139 -20.57 -13.41 -7.22
CA PRO A 139 -21.78 -12.59 -7.29
C PRO A 139 -21.56 -11.31 -8.11
N VAL A 140 -22.61 -10.88 -8.81
CA VAL A 140 -22.59 -9.69 -9.67
C VAL A 140 -23.68 -8.69 -9.26
N ALA A 141 -23.37 -7.40 -9.36
CA ALA A 141 -24.34 -6.31 -9.25
C ALA A 141 -24.18 -5.31 -10.41
N THR A 142 -25.26 -4.66 -10.82
CA THR A 142 -25.26 -3.69 -11.91
C THR A 142 -25.90 -2.36 -11.53
N SER A 143 -25.53 -1.30 -12.24
CA SER A 143 -26.10 0.04 -12.10
C SER A 143 -26.00 0.83 -13.41
N GLU A 144 -27.04 1.55 -13.78
CA GLU A 144 -27.02 2.47 -14.94
C GLU A 144 -26.55 3.88 -14.56
N ASP A 145 -26.73 4.28 -13.30
CA ASP A 145 -26.49 5.64 -12.80
C ASP A 145 -25.35 5.72 -11.77
N PHE A 146 -24.71 4.59 -11.46
CA PHE A 146 -23.69 4.39 -10.42
C PHE A 146 -24.17 4.64 -8.97
N ALA A 147 -25.43 5.05 -8.80
CA ALA A 147 -26.01 5.37 -7.50
C ALA A 147 -26.91 4.25 -6.99
N ASN A 148 -27.72 3.66 -7.86
CA ASN A 148 -28.67 2.61 -7.55
C ASN A 148 -28.15 1.28 -8.12
N TRP A 149 -27.83 0.34 -7.23
CA TRP A 149 -27.23 -0.94 -7.58
C TRP A 149 -28.21 -2.09 -7.36
N THR A 150 -28.21 -3.04 -8.28
CA THR A 150 -29.05 -4.24 -8.20
C THR A 150 -28.18 -5.49 -8.32
N ARG A 151 -28.21 -6.36 -7.30
CA ARG A 151 -27.59 -7.70 -7.39
C ARG A 151 -28.39 -8.58 -8.35
N ILE A 152 -27.68 -9.24 -9.26
CA ILE A 152 -28.25 -10.29 -10.10
C ILE A 152 -28.38 -11.54 -9.21
N ARG A 153 -29.61 -11.95 -8.94
CA ARG A 153 -29.92 -13.12 -8.09
C ARG A 153 -29.83 -14.40 -8.93
N ASP A 154 -29.52 -15.51 -8.26
CA ASP A 154 -29.46 -16.85 -8.86
C ASP A 154 -28.52 -16.93 -10.08
N TYR A 155 -27.49 -16.08 -10.09
CA TYR A 155 -26.51 -15.97 -11.16
C TYR A 155 -25.09 -16.03 -10.58
N ASP A 156 -24.26 -16.85 -11.19
CA ASP A 156 -22.84 -16.95 -10.92
C ASP A 156 -22.07 -16.58 -12.18
N ALA A 157 -21.22 -15.56 -12.09
CA ALA A 157 -20.39 -15.17 -13.23
C ALA A 157 -19.38 -16.28 -13.56
N MET A 158 -18.93 -17.07 -12.58
CA MET A 158 -17.97 -18.15 -12.77
C MET A 158 -18.53 -19.47 -12.23
N PRO A 159 -19.48 -20.10 -12.94
CA PRO A 159 -20.23 -21.26 -12.44
C PRO A 159 -19.43 -22.57 -12.39
N THR A 160 -18.21 -22.57 -12.93
CA THR A 160 -17.28 -23.70 -12.90
C THR A 160 -15.99 -23.29 -12.19
N ILE A 161 -15.26 -24.28 -11.66
CA ILE A 161 -13.99 -24.07 -10.95
C ILE A 161 -12.84 -24.74 -11.69
N ALA A 162 -11.64 -24.21 -11.50
CA ALA A 162 -10.45 -24.82 -12.08
C ALA A 162 -10.08 -26.15 -11.38
N THR A 163 -9.28 -26.97 -12.06
CA THR A 163 -8.81 -28.24 -11.49
C THR A 163 -7.85 -28.04 -10.31
N TRP A 164 -7.14 -26.91 -10.24
CA TRP A 164 -6.14 -26.61 -9.20
C TRP A 164 -6.71 -26.03 -7.90
N GLU A 165 -7.93 -25.48 -7.92
CA GLU A 165 -8.53 -24.74 -6.80
C GLU A 165 -9.65 -25.50 -6.09
N THR A 166 -9.91 -25.16 -4.83
CA THR A 166 -11.07 -25.69 -4.10
C THR A 166 -12.37 -25.03 -4.59
N SER A 167 -13.52 -25.60 -4.22
CA SER A 167 -14.85 -25.04 -4.56
C SER A 167 -15.29 -23.92 -3.62
N ALA A 168 -14.35 -23.22 -2.99
CA ALA A 168 -14.60 -22.20 -2.00
C ALA A 168 -13.52 -21.11 -2.09
N ASN A 169 -13.79 -19.99 -1.44
CA ASN A 169 -12.83 -18.89 -1.27
C ASN A 169 -12.39 -18.26 -2.60
N HIS A 170 -13.36 -17.91 -3.45
CA HIS A 170 -13.15 -17.11 -4.65
C HIS A 170 -13.20 -15.63 -4.27
N TRP A 171 -12.02 -15.00 -4.19
CA TRP A 171 -11.87 -13.66 -3.61
C TRP A 171 -11.42 -12.62 -4.63
N ALA A 172 -11.85 -11.38 -4.38
CA ALA A 172 -11.44 -10.14 -5.03
C ALA A 172 -11.41 -10.24 -6.56
N PRO A 173 -12.56 -10.54 -7.19
CA PRO A 173 -12.62 -10.65 -8.64
C PRO A 173 -12.47 -9.27 -9.31
N ASP A 174 -11.73 -9.20 -10.42
CA ASP A 174 -11.64 -8.00 -11.27
C ASP A 174 -11.72 -8.38 -12.76
N VAL A 175 -12.30 -7.48 -13.56
CA VAL A 175 -12.67 -7.80 -14.97
C VAL A 175 -12.14 -6.78 -15.95
N ILE A 176 -11.59 -7.27 -17.07
CA ILE A 176 -11.13 -6.44 -18.19
C ILE A 176 -11.56 -7.03 -19.53
N GLN A 177 -11.82 -6.16 -20.51
CA GLN A 177 -12.07 -6.57 -21.89
C GLN A 177 -10.77 -6.69 -22.68
N ARG A 178 -10.61 -7.79 -23.42
CA ARG A 178 -9.56 -8.03 -24.43
C ARG A 178 -9.91 -7.37 -25.75
N ASN A 179 -8.89 -7.20 -26.60
CA ASN A 179 -9.03 -6.55 -27.92
C ASN A 179 -9.93 -7.34 -28.89
N ASP A 180 -10.08 -8.66 -28.69
CA ASP A 180 -10.99 -9.51 -29.47
C ASP A 180 -12.45 -9.47 -28.97
N GLY A 181 -12.74 -8.64 -27.96
CA GLY A 181 -14.06 -8.46 -27.37
C GLY A 181 -14.40 -9.46 -26.26
N LYS A 182 -13.53 -10.43 -25.97
CA LYS A 182 -13.69 -11.34 -24.83
C LYS A 182 -13.38 -10.63 -23.51
N PHE A 183 -13.98 -11.10 -22.43
CA PHE A 183 -13.71 -10.60 -21.09
C PHE A 183 -12.87 -11.60 -20.30
N LEU A 184 -11.97 -11.08 -19.48
CA LEU A 184 -11.18 -11.84 -18.51
C LEU A 184 -11.67 -11.46 -17.12
N LEU A 185 -11.85 -12.48 -16.27
CA LEU A 185 -12.10 -12.34 -14.85
C LEU A 185 -10.89 -12.90 -14.10
N TYR A 186 -10.14 -12.03 -13.44
CA TYR A 186 -9.09 -12.44 -12.51
C TYR A 186 -9.66 -12.60 -11.12
N TYR A 187 -9.18 -13.55 -10.36
CA TYR A 187 -9.67 -13.84 -9.01
C TYR A 187 -8.59 -14.55 -8.19
N SER A 188 -8.77 -14.60 -6.88
CA SER A 188 -7.94 -15.42 -5.99
C SER A 188 -8.65 -16.75 -5.72
N GLY A 189 -7.97 -17.88 -5.93
CA GLY A 189 -8.51 -19.22 -5.66
C GLY A 189 -7.67 -19.97 -4.63
N GLU A 190 -8.32 -20.66 -3.67
CA GLU A 190 -7.64 -21.49 -2.69
C GLU A 190 -7.06 -22.75 -3.35
N LEU A 191 -5.77 -23.03 -3.14
CA LEU A 191 -5.09 -24.19 -3.71
C LEU A 191 -5.57 -25.52 -3.08
N LYS A 192 -5.87 -26.53 -3.92
CA LYS A 192 -6.20 -27.89 -3.44
C LYS A 192 -5.02 -28.60 -2.78
N ASP A 193 -3.80 -28.39 -3.29
CA ASP A 193 -2.58 -29.04 -2.80
C ASP A 193 -1.90 -28.27 -1.67
N TRP A 194 -2.36 -27.05 -1.36
CA TRP A 194 -1.85 -26.21 -0.28
C TRP A 194 -2.97 -25.35 0.32
N THR A 195 -3.89 -26.01 1.01
CA THR A 195 -5.10 -25.38 1.57
C THR A 195 -4.77 -24.20 2.49
N ARG A 196 -5.66 -23.19 2.50
CA ARG A 196 -5.49 -21.87 3.13
C ARG A 196 -4.47 -20.93 2.47
N HIS A 197 -3.84 -21.35 1.36
CA HIS A 197 -3.03 -20.48 0.52
C HIS A 197 -3.74 -20.29 -0.82
N HIS A 198 -3.59 -19.10 -1.39
CA HIS A 198 -4.30 -18.69 -2.60
C HIS A 198 -3.32 -18.34 -3.69
N CYS A 199 -3.75 -18.53 -4.93
CA CYS A 199 -3.05 -18.03 -6.11
C CYS A 199 -4.04 -17.32 -7.03
N VAL A 200 -3.51 -16.46 -7.90
CA VAL A 200 -4.33 -15.70 -8.83
C VAL A 200 -4.69 -16.60 -10.01
N GLY A 201 -5.99 -16.81 -10.20
CA GLY A 201 -6.59 -17.43 -11.37
C GLY A 201 -7.04 -16.40 -12.41
N VAL A 202 -7.35 -16.90 -13.60
CA VAL A 202 -7.99 -16.14 -14.68
C VAL A 202 -9.05 -17.02 -15.31
N ALA A 203 -10.22 -16.44 -15.57
CA ALA A 203 -11.34 -17.08 -16.26
C ALA A 203 -11.73 -16.24 -17.48
N ILE A 204 -12.09 -16.91 -18.57
CA ILE A 204 -12.38 -16.27 -19.86
C ILE A 204 -13.88 -16.36 -20.13
N SER A 205 -14.50 -15.26 -20.54
CA SER A 205 -15.90 -15.25 -20.92
C SER A 205 -16.13 -16.19 -22.12
N THR A 206 -17.08 -17.11 -21.97
CA THR A 206 -17.48 -18.01 -23.07
C THR A 206 -18.15 -17.23 -24.22
N THR A 207 -18.74 -16.08 -23.90
CA THR A 207 -19.39 -15.11 -24.78
C THR A 207 -18.56 -13.82 -24.87
N ASN A 208 -19.04 -12.78 -25.55
CA ASN A 208 -18.46 -11.42 -25.50
C ASN A 208 -19.28 -10.54 -24.55
N ASP A 209 -19.63 -11.10 -23.38
CA ASP A 209 -20.46 -10.46 -22.36
C ASP A 209 -19.64 -10.27 -21.08
N PRO A 210 -19.58 -9.06 -20.49
CA PRO A 210 -18.90 -8.85 -19.21
C PRO A 210 -19.53 -9.64 -18.07
N LEU A 211 -20.80 -10.03 -18.14
CA LEU A 211 -21.43 -10.85 -17.10
C LEU A 211 -20.93 -12.30 -17.11
N GLY A 212 -20.32 -12.74 -18.21
CA GLY A 212 -19.87 -14.13 -18.42
C GLY A 212 -20.92 -14.97 -19.18
N PRO A 213 -21.05 -16.28 -18.87
CA PRO A 213 -20.31 -17.00 -17.84
C PRO A 213 -18.83 -17.14 -18.23
N PHE A 214 -17.98 -17.06 -17.21
CA PHE A 214 -16.53 -17.21 -17.29
C PHE A 214 -16.14 -18.66 -17.02
N THR A 215 -15.23 -19.20 -17.83
CA THR A 215 -14.62 -20.52 -17.63
C THR A 215 -13.19 -20.34 -17.14
N PRO A 216 -12.83 -20.86 -15.95
CA PRO A 216 -11.52 -20.68 -15.38
C PRO A 216 -10.46 -21.47 -16.15
N HIS A 217 -9.26 -20.90 -16.23
CA HIS A 217 -8.10 -21.52 -16.83
C HIS A 217 -7.51 -22.59 -15.89
N ASP A 218 -6.98 -23.69 -16.48
CA ASP A 218 -6.49 -24.86 -15.74
C ASP A 218 -5.22 -24.64 -14.93
N LYS A 219 -4.64 -23.44 -14.98
CA LYS A 219 -3.46 -23.05 -14.19
C LYS A 219 -3.61 -21.62 -13.67
N PRO A 220 -3.10 -21.33 -12.46
CA PRO A 220 -3.02 -19.95 -11.97
C PRO A 220 -2.06 -19.14 -12.83
N VAL A 221 -2.36 -17.85 -13.01
CA VAL A 221 -1.51 -16.89 -13.72
C VAL A 221 -0.39 -16.34 -12.83
N ALA A 222 -0.60 -16.26 -11.51
CA ALA A 222 0.43 -15.88 -10.55
C ALA A 222 0.34 -16.71 -9.26
N CYS A 223 1.47 -17.30 -8.84
CA CYS A 223 1.52 -18.17 -7.66
C CYS A 223 2.92 -18.18 -6.99
N PRO A 224 3.41 -17.04 -6.46
CA PRO A 224 4.73 -16.96 -5.84
C PRO A 224 4.72 -17.66 -4.46
N ARG A 225 4.84 -18.99 -4.45
CA ARG A 225 4.76 -19.80 -3.22
C ARG A 225 5.79 -19.43 -2.16
N GLN A 226 6.96 -18.93 -2.57
CA GLN A 226 7.98 -18.41 -1.65
C GLN A 226 7.52 -17.19 -0.85
N HIS A 227 6.48 -16.50 -1.32
CA HIS A 227 5.79 -15.40 -0.65
C HIS A 227 4.39 -15.81 -0.18
N GLY A 228 4.13 -17.09 0.08
CA GLY A 228 2.84 -17.54 0.62
C GLY A 228 1.68 -17.62 -0.37
N GLY A 229 1.92 -17.32 -1.65
CA GLY A 229 0.88 -17.27 -2.68
C GLY A 229 0.63 -15.84 -3.17
N ALA A 230 -0.52 -15.62 -3.82
CA ALA A 230 -0.93 -14.31 -4.32
C ALA A 230 -2.45 -14.16 -4.25
N ILE A 231 -2.91 -12.95 -3.93
CA ILE A 231 -4.33 -12.57 -3.89
C ILE A 231 -4.55 -11.15 -4.43
N ASP A 232 -5.81 -10.77 -4.49
CA ASP A 232 -6.32 -9.45 -4.87
C ASP A 232 -5.80 -8.96 -6.23
N PRO A 233 -6.07 -9.71 -7.32
CA PRO A 233 -5.69 -9.27 -8.63
C PRO A 233 -6.54 -8.07 -9.08
N SER A 234 -5.90 -7.13 -9.77
CA SER A 234 -6.59 -6.11 -10.57
C SER A 234 -5.92 -6.00 -11.94
N ALA A 235 -6.73 -5.89 -12.98
CA ALA A 235 -6.28 -5.84 -14.35
C ALA A 235 -5.99 -4.41 -14.78
N PHE A 236 -4.92 -4.21 -15.56
CA PHE A 236 -4.54 -2.92 -16.09
C PHE A 236 -4.16 -3.05 -17.57
N ARG A 237 -4.58 -2.08 -18.38
CA ARG A 237 -4.13 -1.93 -19.77
C ARG A 237 -3.41 -0.60 -19.89
N ASP A 238 -2.14 -0.65 -20.30
CA ASP A 238 -1.36 0.57 -20.46
C ASP A 238 -1.59 1.23 -21.84
N ILE A 239 -1.04 2.42 -22.03
CA ILE A 239 -1.18 3.25 -23.23
C ILE A 239 -0.60 2.63 -24.49
N ASP A 240 0.31 1.66 -24.37
CA ASP A 240 0.86 0.89 -25.47
C ASP A 240 -0.02 -0.32 -25.85
N GLY A 241 -1.12 -0.52 -25.14
CA GLY A 241 -2.09 -1.61 -25.35
C GLY A 241 -1.75 -2.90 -24.61
N LYS A 242 -0.58 -3.00 -23.96
CA LYS A 242 -0.18 -4.18 -23.21
C LYS A 242 -1.07 -4.41 -22.01
N LEU A 243 -1.27 -5.70 -21.70
CA LEU A 243 -2.01 -6.14 -20.53
C LEU A 243 -1.06 -6.37 -19.37
N TYR A 244 -1.52 -5.97 -18.20
CA TYR A 244 -0.86 -6.22 -16.93
C TYR A 244 -1.88 -6.71 -15.91
N ILE A 245 -1.41 -7.48 -14.96
CA ILE A 245 -2.12 -7.71 -13.69
C ILE A 245 -1.26 -7.17 -12.56
N VAL A 246 -1.89 -6.46 -11.64
CA VAL A 246 -1.33 -6.08 -10.35
C VAL A 246 -1.95 -6.95 -9.27
N TYR A 247 -1.16 -7.45 -8.33
CA TYR A 247 -1.64 -8.31 -7.24
C TYR A 247 -0.71 -8.19 -6.03
N LYS A 248 -1.17 -8.60 -4.84
CA LYS A 248 -0.26 -8.75 -3.69
C LYS A 248 0.30 -10.16 -3.63
N ALA A 249 1.57 -10.29 -3.26
CA ALA A 249 2.07 -11.56 -2.75
C ALA A 249 1.56 -11.76 -1.32
N ASP A 250 1.02 -12.94 -1.00
CA ASP A 250 0.31 -13.19 0.26
C ASP A 250 1.25 -13.64 1.40
N ALA A 251 2.35 -12.90 1.60
CA ALA A 251 3.39 -13.29 2.55
C ALA A 251 2.88 -13.34 3.99
N ASN A 252 1.82 -12.57 4.29
CA ASN A 252 1.13 -12.65 5.56
C ASN A 252 0.54 -14.04 5.85
N SER A 253 0.21 -14.86 4.84
CA SER A 253 -0.28 -16.24 5.03
C SER A 253 0.76 -17.17 5.70
N ILE A 254 2.05 -16.86 5.57
CA ILE A 254 3.17 -17.61 6.17
C ILE A 254 3.89 -16.79 7.25
N GLY A 255 3.26 -15.71 7.73
CA GLY A 255 3.84 -14.84 8.75
C GLY A 255 3.91 -15.45 10.15
N ASN A 256 4.43 -14.66 11.09
CA ASN A 256 4.78 -15.11 12.45
C ASN A 256 3.63 -14.99 13.47
N GLY A 257 2.39 -14.83 13.00
CA GLY A 257 1.20 -14.70 13.84
C GLY A 257 0.81 -13.25 14.15
N GLY A 258 -0.29 -13.11 14.91
CA GLY A 258 -0.88 -11.81 15.24
C GLY A 258 -1.97 -11.38 14.25
N THR A 259 -2.17 -10.07 14.13
CA THR A 259 -3.19 -9.47 13.25
C THR A 259 -2.85 -9.77 11.80
N CYS A 260 -3.83 -10.33 11.06
CA CYS A 260 -3.64 -10.90 9.72
C CYS A 260 -2.38 -11.77 9.61
N ASN A 261 -2.03 -12.51 10.67
CA ASN A 261 -0.89 -13.43 10.75
C ASN A 261 0.51 -12.81 10.50
N ASN A 262 0.65 -11.48 10.48
CA ASN A 262 1.93 -10.83 10.18
C ASN A 262 2.26 -9.62 11.06
N SER A 263 1.75 -9.57 12.30
CA SER A 263 2.04 -8.46 13.22
C SER A 263 3.03 -8.81 14.35
N LYS A 264 3.39 -10.09 14.49
CA LYS A 264 4.48 -10.52 15.37
C LYS A 264 5.81 -10.49 14.61
N LYS A 265 6.86 -9.97 15.25
CA LYS A 265 8.20 -9.88 14.62
C LYS A 265 8.85 -11.27 14.44
N PRO A 266 9.65 -11.48 13.38
CA PRO A 266 9.88 -10.54 12.28
C PRO A 266 8.62 -10.37 11.41
N ILE A 267 8.28 -9.14 11.04
CA ILE A 267 7.18 -8.86 10.12
C ILE A 267 7.70 -9.16 8.71
N LEU A 268 6.98 -9.97 7.94
CA LEU A 268 7.34 -10.25 6.55
C LEU A 268 6.92 -9.09 5.66
N THR A 269 7.75 -8.77 4.67
CA THR A 269 7.37 -7.85 3.59
C THR A 269 6.29 -8.49 2.71
N VAL A 270 5.24 -7.73 2.44
CA VAL A 270 4.08 -8.07 1.60
C VAL A 270 4.13 -7.15 0.38
N PRO A 271 4.76 -7.56 -0.73
CA PRO A 271 4.89 -6.74 -1.93
C PRO A 271 3.61 -6.76 -2.79
N ILE A 272 3.36 -5.64 -3.46
CA ILE A 272 2.49 -5.50 -4.62
C ILE A 272 3.37 -5.71 -5.86
N LEU A 273 2.95 -6.67 -6.68
CA LEU A 273 3.66 -7.12 -7.87
C LEU A 273 2.87 -6.75 -9.12
N LEU A 274 3.59 -6.36 -10.18
CA LEU A 274 3.08 -6.07 -11.50
C LEU A 274 3.62 -7.12 -12.48
N GLN A 275 2.74 -7.82 -13.18
CA GLN A 275 3.10 -8.82 -14.19
C GLN A 275 2.58 -8.39 -15.55
N GLU A 276 3.48 -8.24 -16.52
CA GLU A 276 3.10 -8.09 -17.94
C GLU A 276 2.52 -9.42 -18.45
N LEU A 277 1.50 -9.31 -19.30
CA LEU A 277 0.82 -10.44 -19.93
C LEU A 277 0.83 -10.26 -21.46
N GLU A 278 0.86 -11.39 -22.17
CA GLU A 278 0.60 -11.43 -23.61
C GLU A 278 -0.84 -10.96 -23.94
N GLU A 279 -1.15 -10.78 -25.22
CA GLU A 279 -2.48 -10.33 -25.67
C GLU A 279 -3.65 -11.26 -25.26
N ASP A 280 -3.35 -12.52 -24.93
CA ASP A 280 -4.32 -13.47 -24.40
C ASP A 280 -4.79 -13.13 -22.98
N GLY A 281 -4.03 -12.31 -22.25
CA GLY A 281 -4.23 -11.94 -20.85
C GLY A 281 -4.12 -13.10 -19.87
N VAL A 282 -3.48 -14.20 -20.26
CA VAL A 282 -3.29 -15.41 -19.45
C VAL A 282 -1.81 -15.78 -19.35
N THR A 283 -1.01 -15.51 -20.40
CA THR A 283 0.39 -15.90 -20.48
C THR A 283 1.30 -14.79 -19.92
N PRO A 284 2.07 -15.04 -18.83
CA PRO A 284 3.01 -14.06 -18.30
C PRO A 284 4.19 -13.78 -19.22
N VAL A 285 4.58 -12.52 -19.31
CA VAL A 285 5.80 -12.05 -20.00
C VAL A 285 6.87 -11.70 -18.96
N GLY A 286 7.94 -12.50 -18.91
CA GLY A 286 9.04 -12.30 -17.96
C GLY A 286 8.63 -12.47 -16.50
N ASP A 287 9.51 -12.02 -15.60
CA ASP A 287 9.27 -12.05 -14.15
C ASP A 287 8.46 -10.83 -13.70
N PRO A 288 7.62 -10.97 -12.65
CA PRO A 288 6.88 -9.83 -12.11
C PRO A 288 7.81 -8.82 -11.42
N VAL A 289 7.43 -7.54 -11.47
CA VAL A 289 8.16 -6.43 -10.86
C VAL A 289 7.47 -6.00 -9.57
N GLU A 290 8.23 -5.84 -8.49
CA GLU A 290 7.73 -5.22 -7.25
C GLU A 290 7.58 -3.70 -7.44
N ILE A 291 6.39 -3.17 -7.18
CA ILE A 291 6.09 -1.74 -7.36
C ILE A 291 5.79 -0.98 -6.06
N LEU A 292 5.40 -1.70 -5.00
CA LEU A 292 5.14 -1.16 -3.67
C LEU A 292 5.20 -2.30 -2.64
N TYR A 293 5.49 -2.02 -1.38
CA TYR A 293 5.45 -3.00 -0.28
C TYR A 293 5.03 -2.32 1.03
N ASN A 294 4.61 -3.09 2.04
CA ASN A 294 4.20 -2.52 3.34
C ASN A 294 5.36 -1.89 4.11
N GLU A 295 5.14 -0.66 4.58
CA GLU A 295 6.02 0.04 5.51
C GLU A 295 5.49 -0.07 6.96
N ASP A 296 6.26 0.40 7.95
CA ASP A 296 5.85 0.37 9.36
C ASP A 296 4.47 1.04 9.58
N ILE A 297 4.15 2.09 8.80
CA ILE A 297 2.89 2.82 8.87
C ILE A 297 1.70 2.03 8.31
N ASP A 298 1.92 0.99 7.52
CA ASP A 298 0.89 0.13 6.94
C ASP A 298 0.55 -1.06 7.85
N GLY A 299 1.36 -1.28 8.89
CA GLY A 299 1.21 -2.43 9.78
C GLY A 299 1.51 -3.76 9.06
N PRO A 300 0.67 -4.81 9.24
CA PRO A 300 1.04 -6.17 8.85
C PRO A 300 1.09 -6.41 7.34
N LEU A 301 0.45 -5.57 6.51
CA LEU A 301 0.35 -5.80 5.06
C LEU A 301 -0.14 -4.55 4.33
N VAL A 302 0.05 -4.58 3.00
CA VAL A 302 -0.69 -3.81 2.00
C VAL A 302 -1.42 -4.80 1.10
N GLU A 303 -2.62 -4.44 0.62
CA GLU A 303 -3.48 -5.32 -0.19
C GLU A 303 -4.44 -4.58 -1.11
N ALA A 304 -5.28 -5.33 -1.84
CA ALA A 304 -6.24 -4.79 -2.79
C ALA A 304 -5.68 -3.70 -3.74
N PRO A 305 -4.61 -3.99 -4.50
CA PRO A 305 -4.10 -3.04 -5.48
C PRO A 305 -5.12 -2.80 -6.59
N ASN A 306 -5.27 -1.54 -6.98
CA ASN A 306 -5.95 -1.16 -8.22
C ASN A 306 -5.14 -0.05 -8.92
N LEU A 307 -4.77 -0.29 -10.17
CA LEU A 307 -3.91 0.59 -10.94
C LEU A 307 -4.70 1.25 -12.07
N ILE A 308 -4.67 2.58 -12.12
CA ILE A 308 -5.22 3.35 -13.23
C ILE A 308 -4.19 4.33 -13.75
N ARG A 309 -4.44 4.86 -14.95
CA ARG A 309 -3.63 5.94 -15.52
C ARG A 309 -4.51 7.08 -15.97
N THR A 310 -4.32 8.26 -15.39
CA THR A 310 -5.05 9.47 -15.75
C THR A 310 -4.14 10.68 -15.67
N GLN A 311 -4.38 11.70 -16.51
CA GLN A 311 -3.62 12.95 -16.54
C GLN A 311 -2.09 12.78 -16.63
N GLY A 312 -1.63 11.73 -17.33
CA GLY A 312 -0.21 11.48 -17.53
C GLY A 312 0.50 10.74 -16.40
N LEU A 313 -0.21 10.35 -15.35
CA LEU A 313 0.34 9.66 -14.19
C LEU A 313 -0.34 8.31 -13.96
N TYR A 314 0.41 7.39 -13.36
CA TYR A 314 -0.08 6.12 -12.83
C TYR A 314 -0.48 6.33 -11.38
N TYR A 315 -1.68 5.89 -11.01
CA TYR A 315 -2.19 5.91 -9.63
C TYR A 315 -2.43 4.48 -9.18
N LEU A 316 -1.71 4.07 -8.14
CA LEU A 316 -1.89 2.80 -7.46
C LEU A 316 -2.70 3.04 -6.19
N PHE A 317 -3.95 2.63 -6.21
CA PHE A 317 -4.79 2.52 -5.02
C PHE A 317 -4.47 1.19 -4.32
N PHE A 318 -4.49 1.19 -2.99
CA PHE A 318 -4.25 0.00 -2.19
C PHE A 318 -4.84 0.19 -0.80
N SER A 319 -5.08 -0.91 -0.10
CA SER A 319 -5.44 -0.89 1.30
C SER A 319 -4.26 -1.23 2.20
N SER A 320 -4.27 -0.71 3.43
CA SER A 320 -3.26 -1.06 4.44
C SER A 320 -3.91 -1.52 5.74
N HIS A 321 -3.09 -2.11 6.61
CA HIS A 321 -3.54 -2.82 7.81
C HIS A 321 -4.40 -4.06 7.48
N CYS A 322 -4.93 -4.70 8.52
CA CYS A 322 -5.72 -5.92 8.35
C CYS A 322 -7.20 -5.58 8.20
N TYR A 323 -7.89 -6.18 7.23
CA TYR A 323 -9.33 -5.96 6.98
C TYR A 323 -10.24 -6.17 8.20
N ARG A 324 -9.81 -6.94 9.21
CA ARG A 324 -10.55 -7.16 10.49
C ARG A 324 -10.32 -6.07 11.53
N SER A 325 -9.50 -5.07 11.24
CA SER A 325 -9.10 -4.01 12.15
C SER A 325 -9.79 -2.69 11.77
N PRO A 326 -10.22 -1.87 12.75
CA PRO A 326 -10.61 -0.49 12.48
C PRO A 326 -9.51 0.37 11.85
N GLY A 327 -8.25 -0.11 11.85
CA GLY A 327 -7.16 0.53 11.13
C GLY A 327 -7.19 0.34 9.61
N TYR A 328 -8.00 -0.58 9.08
CA TYR A 328 -8.09 -0.80 7.63
C TYR A 328 -8.51 0.50 6.91
N ASP A 329 -7.76 0.86 5.88
CA ASP A 329 -7.91 2.12 5.16
C ASP A 329 -7.69 1.94 3.65
N ILE A 330 -8.07 2.96 2.88
CA ILE A 330 -7.76 3.11 1.46
C ILE A 330 -6.68 4.17 1.34
N LYS A 331 -5.56 3.82 0.72
CA LYS A 331 -4.44 4.69 0.38
C LYS A 331 -4.27 4.74 -1.13
N TYR A 332 -3.47 5.70 -1.58
CA TYR A 332 -3.00 5.74 -2.96
C TYR A 332 -1.56 6.26 -3.02
N ALA A 333 -0.88 5.89 -4.09
CA ALA A 333 0.41 6.42 -4.47
C ALA A 333 0.40 6.73 -5.98
N TYR A 334 1.28 7.62 -6.44
CA TYR A 334 1.36 7.98 -7.86
C TYR A 334 2.78 7.95 -8.39
N SER A 335 2.92 7.75 -9.70
CA SER A 335 4.20 7.70 -10.40
C SER A 335 4.07 8.24 -11.83
N THR A 336 5.15 8.77 -12.39
CA THR A 336 5.25 9.09 -13.83
C THR A 336 5.51 7.85 -14.69
N GLU A 337 6.01 6.78 -14.08
CA GLU A 337 6.38 5.52 -14.73
C GLU A 337 5.57 4.36 -14.15
N LEU A 338 5.16 3.41 -15.01
CA LEU A 338 4.34 2.25 -14.62
C LEU A 338 4.95 1.44 -13.47
N GLN A 339 6.26 1.21 -13.52
CA GLN A 339 7.00 0.41 -12.53
C GLN A 339 7.46 1.22 -11.31
N GLY A 340 7.07 2.50 -11.21
CA GLY A 340 7.48 3.38 -10.13
C GLY A 340 8.80 4.12 -10.39
N PRO A 341 9.38 4.75 -9.35
CA PRO A 341 8.96 4.67 -7.95
C PRO A 341 7.64 5.41 -7.67
N TYR A 342 6.81 4.82 -6.81
CA TYR A 342 5.53 5.40 -6.40
C TYR A 342 5.69 6.33 -5.19
N VAL A 343 5.15 7.55 -5.30
CA VAL A 343 5.06 8.53 -4.22
C VAL A 343 3.73 8.36 -3.49
N ARG A 344 3.79 7.93 -2.23
CA ARG A 344 2.60 7.74 -1.38
C ARG A 344 1.95 9.07 -1.00
N ALA A 345 0.63 9.12 -1.03
CA ALA A 345 -0.10 10.25 -0.47
C ALA A 345 0.12 10.36 1.05
N ALA A 346 0.18 11.59 1.56
CA ALA A 346 0.46 11.83 2.98
C ALA A 346 -0.66 11.36 3.92
N ARG A 347 -1.90 11.31 3.42
CA ARG A 347 -3.09 10.87 4.15
C ARG A 347 -3.77 9.73 3.37
N PRO A 348 -4.33 8.71 4.04
CA PRO A 348 -5.26 7.79 3.40
C PRO A 348 -6.42 8.53 2.72
N LEU A 349 -6.85 8.03 1.56
CA LEU A 349 -8.04 8.51 0.84
C LEU A 349 -9.31 8.28 1.66
N LEU A 350 -9.45 7.15 2.35
CA LEU A 350 -10.55 6.92 3.28
C LEU A 350 -10.04 6.09 4.46
N LYS A 351 -10.44 6.45 5.67
CA LYS A 351 -10.13 5.71 6.90
C LYS A 351 -11.34 5.65 7.82
N THR A 352 -11.28 4.81 8.85
CA THR A 352 -12.32 4.78 9.90
C THR A 352 -12.57 6.18 10.46
N GLY A 353 -13.85 6.54 10.55
CA GLY A 353 -14.31 7.85 11.01
C GLY A 353 -14.71 8.79 9.87
N ASP A 354 -14.06 8.68 8.69
CA ASP A 354 -14.44 9.49 7.52
C ASP A 354 -15.86 9.12 7.09
N PHE A 355 -16.75 10.12 7.03
CA PHE A 355 -18.18 9.94 6.73
C PHE A 355 -18.93 8.90 7.60
N GLY A 356 -18.38 8.55 8.77
CA GLY A 356 -18.91 7.49 9.64
C GLY A 356 -18.63 6.07 9.13
N LEU A 357 -17.71 5.90 8.18
CA LEU A 357 -17.24 4.60 7.72
C LEU A 357 -16.38 3.93 8.79
N ARG A 358 -16.34 2.60 8.74
CA ARG A 358 -15.46 1.77 9.56
C ARG A 358 -14.75 0.77 8.66
N SER A 359 -13.43 0.67 8.81
CA SER A 359 -12.59 -0.25 8.06
C SER A 359 -12.79 -0.17 6.53
N PRO A 360 -12.81 1.03 5.89
CA PRO A 360 -12.96 1.10 4.43
C PRO A 360 -11.72 0.54 3.72
N GLY A 361 -11.92 -0.22 2.64
CA GLY A 361 -10.83 -0.79 1.85
C GLY A 361 -11.30 -1.54 0.60
N GLY A 362 -10.38 -2.18 -0.11
CA GLY A 362 -10.72 -2.97 -1.30
C GLY A 362 -11.29 -2.13 -2.44
N ALA A 363 -10.62 -1.02 -2.77
CA ALA A 363 -11.14 -0.03 -3.72
C ALA A 363 -10.78 -0.37 -5.17
N THR A 364 -11.78 -0.27 -6.06
CA THR A 364 -11.60 -0.31 -7.51
C THR A 364 -12.09 0.99 -8.11
N VAL A 365 -11.22 1.65 -8.89
CA VAL A 365 -11.48 2.94 -9.52
C VAL A 365 -11.74 2.75 -11.00
N SER A 366 -12.71 3.49 -11.54
CA SER A 366 -12.99 3.50 -12.98
C SER A 366 -11.81 4.04 -13.77
N GLN A 367 -11.64 3.58 -15.01
CA GLN A 367 -10.49 3.96 -15.86
C GLN A 367 -10.38 5.47 -16.10
N ASP A 368 -11.51 6.18 -16.11
CA ASP A 368 -11.54 7.64 -16.25
C ASP A 368 -11.14 8.39 -14.96
N GLY A 369 -10.99 7.68 -13.84
CA GLY A 369 -10.61 8.23 -12.55
C GLY A 369 -11.71 9.05 -11.88
N THR A 370 -12.99 8.83 -12.19
CA THR A 370 -14.10 9.65 -11.65
C THR A 370 -15.04 8.90 -10.70
N LYS A 371 -14.99 7.57 -10.71
CA LYS A 371 -15.87 6.70 -9.92
C LYS A 371 -15.06 5.65 -9.19
N MET A 372 -15.51 5.28 -8.01
CA MET A 372 -14.86 4.28 -7.16
C MET A 372 -15.92 3.44 -6.46
N VAL A 373 -15.71 2.13 -6.43
CA VAL A 373 -16.39 1.22 -5.50
C VAL A 373 -15.37 0.70 -4.50
N PHE A 374 -15.81 0.45 -3.27
CA PHE A 374 -14.98 -0.11 -2.21
C PHE A 374 -15.88 -0.79 -1.18
N HIS A 375 -15.32 -1.51 -0.21
CA HIS A 375 -16.10 -2.06 0.89
C HIS A 375 -15.80 -1.37 2.23
N ALA A 376 -16.76 -1.41 3.16
CA ALA A 376 -16.55 -1.04 4.55
C ALA A 376 -17.41 -1.91 5.47
N ASP A 377 -17.05 -1.96 6.76
CA ASP A 377 -17.86 -2.62 7.79
C ASP A 377 -19.21 -1.91 7.89
N CYS A 378 -20.29 -2.68 7.80
CA CYS A 378 -21.65 -2.19 7.95
C CYS A 378 -22.33 -2.82 9.18
N ASP A 379 -23.11 -3.89 8.98
CA ASP A 379 -23.82 -4.60 10.04
C ASP A 379 -22.99 -5.79 10.56
N SER A 380 -23.31 -6.32 11.74
CA SER A 380 -22.47 -7.20 12.56
C SER A 380 -21.89 -8.42 11.82
N SER A 381 -20.72 -8.22 11.19
CA SER A 381 -19.83 -9.13 10.45
C SER A 381 -19.85 -9.01 8.91
N TRP A 382 -20.59 -8.06 8.33
CA TRP A 382 -20.72 -7.90 6.88
C TRP A 382 -19.86 -6.75 6.38
N ARG A 383 -19.25 -6.95 5.20
CA ARG A 383 -18.60 -5.91 4.42
C ARG A 383 -19.56 -5.51 3.30
N CYS A 384 -20.03 -4.28 3.33
CA CYS A 384 -20.95 -3.74 2.33
C CYS A 384 -20.15 -2.99 1.28
N MET A 385 -20.59 -3.05 0.02
CA MET A 385 -20.04 -2.20 -1.04
C MET A 385 -20.60 -0.79 -0.91
N TYR A 386 -19.73 0.19 -1.10
CA TYR A 386 -20.03 1.60 -1.20
C TYR A 386 -19.61 2.11 -2.58
N ALA A 387 -20.40 3.02 -3.14
CA ALA A 387 -20.07 3.77 -4.35
C ALA A 387 -19.69 5.20 -3.96
N ALA A 388 -18.68 5.76 -4.62
CA ALA A 388 -18.24 7.14 -4.44
C ALA A 388 -17.79 7.74 -5.78
N ALA A 389 -17.88 9.06 -5.89
CA ALA A 389 -17.16 9.81 -6.91
C ALA A 389 -15.85 10.30 -6.31
N ILE A 390 -14.83 10.40 -7.15
CA ILE A 390 -13.54 10.99 -6.79
C ILE A 390 -13.17 12.05 -7.81
N ASP A 391 -12.33 12.98 -7.37
CA ASP A 391 -11.65 13.93 -8.25
C ASP A 391 -10.14 13.75 -8.10
N ILE A 392 -9.45 13.65 -9.23
CA ILE A 392 -8.00 13.55 -9.31
C ILE A 392 -7.53 14.90 -9.84
N SER A 393 -6.99 15.72 -8.95
CA SER A 393 -6.58 17.08 -9.30
C SER A 393 -5.22 17.12 -9.99
N VAL A 394 -4.92 18.24 -10.65
CA VAL A 394 -3.67 18.45 -11.41
C VAL A 394 -2.38 18.34 -10.59
N ASN A 395 -2.47 18.42 -9.26
CA ASN A 395 -1.33 18.25 -8.35
C ASN A 395 -1.20 16.81 -7.82
N SER A 396 -1.88 15.86 -8.47
CA SER A 396 -1.90 14.44 -8.12
C SER A 396 -2.65 14.10 -6.82
N THR A 397 -3.41 15.05 -6.26
CA THR A 397 -4.24 14.79 -5.08
C THR A 397 -5.57 14.17 -5.51
N VAL A 398 -5.90 13.02 -4.92
CA VAL A 398 -7.21 12.38 -5.03
C VAL A 398 -8.08 12.78 -3.84
N THR A 399 -9.30 13.24 -4.13
CA THR A 399 -10.30 13.64 -3.13
C THR A 399 -11.67 13.05 -3.44
N LEU A 400 -12.56 13.01 -2.43
CA LEU A 400 -13.94 12.58 -2.63
C LEU A 400 -14.73 13.71 -3.29
N ALA A 401 -15.58 13.34 -4.24
CA ALA A 401 -16.44 14.26 -5.00
C ALA A 401 -17.93 13.88 -4.85
N SER A 402 -18.81 14.77 -5.30
CA SER A 402 -20.25 14.47 -5.36
C SER A 402 -20.52 13.43 -6.44
N LEU A 403 -21.29 12.39 -6.07
CA LEU A 403 -21.84 11.40 -7.00
C LEU A 403 -22.89 11.98 -7.93
#